data_AF-A0A1M4MHS8-F1
#
_entry.id   AF-A0A1M4MHS8-F1
#
_cell.length_a   1.000
_cell.length_b   1.000
_cell.length_c   1.000
_cell.angle_alpha   90.00
_cell.angle_beta   90.00
_cell.angle_gamma   90.00
#
_symmetry.space_group_name_H-M   'P 1'
#
loop_
_entity.id
_entity.type
_entity.pdbx_description
1 polymer ?
#
loop_
_entity_poly.entity_id
_entity_poly.type
_entity_poly.pdbx_seq_one_letter_code
_entity_poly.pdbx_strand_id
1 'polypeptide(L)'
;MNSYERFCFNLIGHNLKKKRGDYISLRNDLMGARMTTPFEAYLATAYVSSVAVGLVAAMLIGLLTYLLRVPDMIVYRGAVPQVLYALNDYKMLLGTVAITIISLLIFGGLTYLIFLLYPGIKAGERRRNIDATLPYAINYVTAMSSAGITPDEVFRLLGQSTIYGESAIEARYISRETDFFGKDLLEALRSVSQATPSERMREFLQGAVASISSGSNLTEYFRTKAHQYTLENNQQQKTFLETLGLIAESYVTAMVAGMLFLIILQSVMTILSGDSNPFFLYIIIYLIVPFGSMMFVILISSMTPEV
;
A
#
# COMPACT_ATOMS: atom_id res chain seq x y z
N MET A 1 -12.61 -2.31 -19.66
CA MET A 1 -13.33 -3.50 -19.17
C MET A 1 -12.98 -4.70 -20.03
N ASN A 2 -12.32 -5.69 -19.44
CA ASN A 2 -11.93 -6.94 -20.11
C ASN A 2 -13.15 -7.86 -20.33
N SER A 3 -13.02 -8.83 -21.23
CA SER A 3 -14.09 -9.80 -21.54
C SER A 3 -14.58 -10.56 -20.30
N TYR A 4 -13.66 -10.87 -19.37
CA TYR A 4 -13.98 -11.52 -18.10
C TYR A 4 -14.79 -10.62 -17.14
N GLU A 5 -14.46 -9.33 -17.05
CA GLU A 5 -15.19 -8.36 -16.23
C GLU A 5 -16.62 -8.16 -16.73
N ARG A 6 -16.80 -8.12 -18.06
CA ARG A 6 -18.13 -8.06 -18.68
C ARG A 6 -18.98 -9.29 -18.34
N PHE A 7 -18.39 -10.48 -18.39
CA PHE A 7 -19.07 -11.72 -18.02
C PHE A 7 -19.52 -11.69 -16.55
N CYS A 8 -18.63 -11.32 -15.63
CA CYS A 8 -18.96 -11.24 -14.20
C CYS A 8 -20.04 -10.18 -13.92
N PHE A 9 -19.96 -9.02 -14.59
CA PHE A 9 -20.96 -7.96 -14.45
C PHE A 9 -22.34 -8.41 -14.94
N ASN A 10 -22.43 -9.11 -16.07
CA ASN A 10 -23.70 -9.63 -16.56
C ASN A 10 -24.32 -10.68 -15.62
N LEU A 11 -23.49 -11.45 -14.92
CA LEU A 11 -23.95 -12.49 -14.00
C LEU A 11 -24.62 -11.90 -12.73
N ILE A 12 -23.95 -10.96 -12.04
CA ILE A 12 -24.34 -10.51 -10.68
C ILE A 12 -24.40 -8.98 -10.55
N GLY A 13 -23.86 -8.22 -11.50
CA GLY A 13 -23.69 -6.76 -11.41
C GLY A 13 -24.98 -5.95 -11.19
N HIS A 14 -26.12 -6.42 -11.71
CA HIS A 14 -27.42 -5.76 -11.52
C HIS A 14 -27.87 -5.70 -10.05
N ASN A 15 -27.58 -6.74 -9.26
CA ASN A 15 -27.97 -6.82 -7.85
C ASN A 15 -27.00 -6.03 -6.94
N LEU A 16 -25.76 -5.83 -7.38
CA LEU A 16 -24.72 -5.15 -6.60
C LEU A 16 -24.86 -3.62 -6.59
N LYS A 17 -25.64 -3.04 -7.51
CA LYS A 17 -25.98 -1.61 -7.50
C LYS A 17 -26.60 -1.16 -6.16
N LYS A 18 -27.39 -2.03 -5.51
CA LYS A 18 -28.05 -1.74 -4.23
C LYS A 18 -27.07 -1.63 -3.05
N LYS A 19 -25.91 -2.29 -3.13
CA LYS A 19 -24.86 -2.27 -2.10
C LYS A 19 -23.85 -1.12 -2.25
N ARG A 20 -24.08 -0.21 -3.21
CA ARG A 20 -23.16 0.90 -3.49
C ARG A 20 -23.01 1.88 -2.30
N GLY A 21 -24.02 1.94 -1.43
CA GLY A 21 -23.98 2.74 -0.20
C GLY A 21 -23.10 2.15 0.91
N ASP A 22 -22.90 0.83 0.92
CA ASP A 22 -22.17 0.14 2.00
C ASP A 22 -20.65 0.17 1.78
N TYR A 23 -20.21 0.32 0.53
CA TYR A 23 -18.80 0.27 0.12
C TYR A 23 -18.27 1.63 -0.34
N ILE A 24 -18.46 2.66 0.49
CA ILE A 24 -17.99 4.03 0.18
C ILE A 24 -16.46 4.08 0.08
N SER A 25 -15.75 3.43 1.00
CA SER A 25 -14.27 3.38 1.01
C SER A 25 -13.72 2.76 -0.26
N LEU A 26 -14.16 1.55 -0.61
CA LEU A 26 -13.74 0.85 -1.83
C LEU A 26 -14.01 1.67 -3.09
N ARG A 27 -15.14 2.38 -3.15
CA ARG A 27 -15.44 3.27 -4.28
C ARG A 27 -14.45 4.42 -4.36
N ASN A 28 -14.14 5.06 -3.24
CA ASN A 28 -13.16 6.14 -3.18
C ASN A 28 -11.77 5.64 -3.56
N ASP A 29 -11.39 4.45 -3.11
CA ASP A 29 -10.10 3.81 -3.45
C ASP A 29 -10.02 3.49 -4.95
N LEU A 30 -11.10 2.99 -5.57
CA LEU A 30 -11.16 2.76 -7.02
C LEU A 30 -11.03 4.06 -7.83
N MET A 31 -11.70 5.13 -7.37
CA MET A 31 -11.57 6.45 -8.00
C MET A 31 -10.15 7.01 -7.83
N GLY A 32 -9.58 6.93 -6.63
CA GLY A 32 -8.22 7.33 -6.29
C GLY A 32 -7.14 6.56 -7.04
N ALA A 33 -7.36 5.27 -7.27
CA ALA A 33 -6.50 4.41 -8.07
C ALA A 33 -6.66 4.63 -9.59
N ARG A 34 -7.60 5.49 -10.03
CA ARG A 34 -7.97 5.72 -11.44
C ARG A 34 -8.21 4.42 -12.21
N MET A 35 -8.83 3.44 -11.56
CA MET A 35 -9.12 2.16 -12.19
C MET A 35 -10.21 2.32 -13.26
N THR A 36 -10.00 1.74 -14.44
CA THR A 36 -10.91 1.86 -15.59
C THR A 36 -12.16 0.99 -15.46
N THR A 37 -12.24 0.19 -14.40
CA THR A 37 -13.36 -0.70 -14.09
C THR A 37 -14.36 0.00 -13.18
N PRO A 38 -15.66 0.04 -13.55
CA PRO A 38 -16.68 0.60 -12.68
C PRO A 38 -16.82 -0.26 -11.41
N PHE A 39 -17.25 0.36 -10.32
CA PHE A 39 -17.40 -0.25 -9.00
C PHE A 39 -18.20 -1.56 -9.07
N GLU A 40 -19.31 -1.56 -9.80
CA GLU A 40 -20.21 -2.71 -9.90
C GLU A 40 -19.55 -3.89 -10.62
N ALA A 41 -18.76 -3.62 -11.66
CA ALA A 41 -18.03 -4.66 -12.38
C ALA A 41 -16.88 -5.22 -11.54
N TYR A 42 -16.16 -4.35 -10.82
CA TYR A 42 -15.05 -4.77 -9.94
C TYR A 42 -15.52 -5.63 -8.77
N LEU A 43 -16.65 -5.25 -8.15
CA LEU A 43 -17.23 -6.05 -7.07
C LEU A 43 -17.77 -7.38 -7.60
N ALA A 44 -18.40 -7.38 -8.78
CA ALA A 44 -18.86 -8.60 -9.43
C ALA A 44 -17.70 -9.54 -9.78
N THR A 45 -16.58 -9.02 -10.29
CA THR A 45 -15.39 -9.84 -10.53
C THR A 45 -14.84 -10.41 -9.23
N ALA A 46 -14.76 -9.62 -8.16
CA ALA A 46 -14.28 -10.09 -6.86
C ALA A 46 -15.11 -11.27 -6.30
N TYR A 47 -16.44 -11.21 -6.44
CA TYR A 47 -17.33 -12.30 -6.03
C TYR A 47 -17.21 -13.54 -6.91
N VAL A 48 -17.17 -13.37 -8.25
CA VAL A 48 -17.07 -14.52 -9.15
C VAL A 48 -15.69 -15.18 -9.04
N SER A 49 -14.62 -14.39 -8.94
CA SER A 49 -13.27 -14.93 -8.76
C SER A 49 -13.09 -15.61 -7.41
N SER A 50 -13.67 -15.09 -6.33
CA SER A 50 -13.56 -15.73 -5.01
C SER A 50 -14.26 -17.09 -4.98
N VAL A 51 -15.44 -17.20 -5.59
CA VAL A 51 -16.14 -18.48 -5.73
C VAL A 51 -15.38 -19.43 -6.65
N ALA A 52 -14.89 -18.96 -7.80
CA ALA A 52 -14.14 -19.80 -8.74
C ALA A 52 -12.84 -20.33 -8.12
N VAL A 53 -12.04 -19.47 -7.49
CA VAL A 53 -10.79 -19.86 -6.80
C VAL A 53 -11.10 -20.76 -5.61
N GLY A 54 -12.14 -20.47 -4.83
CA GLY A 54 -12.57 -21.31 -3.73
C GLY A 54 -12.96 -22.72 -4.18
N LEU A 55 -13.70 -22.86 -5.28
CA LEU A 55 -14.08 -24.15 -5.85
C LEU A 55 -12.88 -24.94 -6.41
N VAL A 56 -11.99 -24.26 -7.15
CA VAL A 56 -10.77 -24.90 -7.68
C VAL A 56 -9.85 -25.35 -6.55
N ALA A 57 -9.63 -24.49 -5.55
CA ALA A 57 -8.83 -24.83 -4.38
C ALA A 57 -9.45 -25.99 -3.59
N ALA A 58 -10.77 -25.99 -3.38
CA ALA A 58 -11.47 -27.07 -2.70
C ALA A 58 -11.39 -28.40 -3.45
N MET A 59 -11.49 -28.37 -4.78
CA MET A 59 -11.33 -29.55 -5.62
C MET A 59 -9.91 -30.10 -5.54
N LEU A 60 -8.88 -29.25 -5.69
CA LEU A 60 -7.47 -29.65 -5.65
C LEU A 60 -7.05 -30.14 -4.27
N ILE A 61 -7.33 -29.37 -3.22
CA ILE A 61 -6.98 -29.70 -1.84
C ILE A 61 -7.77 -30.93 -1.38
N GLY A 62 -9.05 -31.03 -1.76
CA GLY A 62 -9.87 -32.21 -1.48
C GLY A 62 -9.34 -33.48 -2.13
N LEU A 63 -9.01 -33.41 -3.42
CA LEU A 63 -8.41 -34.52 -4.16
C LEU A 63 -7.07 -34.94 -3.55
N LEU A 64 -6.22 -33.96 -3.22
CA LEU A 64 -4.92 -34.20 -2.58
C LEU A 64 -5.06 -34.84 -1.20
N THR A 65 -6.01 -34.35 -0.40
CA THR A 65 -6.32 -34.86 0.94
C THR A 65 -6.81 -36.31 0.89
N TYR A 66 -7.66 -36.63 -0.09
CA TYR A 66 -8.15 -37.99 -0.34
C TYR A 66 -7.03 -38.92 -0.80
N LEU A 67 -6.19 -38.47 -1.74
CA LEU A 67 -5.08 -39.25 -2.30
C LEU A 67 -4.00 -39.57 -1.26
N LEU A 68 -3.63 -38.58 -0.44
CA LEU A 68 -2.60 -38.72 0.59
C LEU A 68 -3.11 -39.36 1.90
N ARG A 69 -4.41 -39.68 1.99
CA ARG A 69 -5.06 -40.21 3.21
C ARG A 69 -4.70 -39.41 4.47
N VAL A 70 -4.63 -38.09 4.35
CA VAL A 70 -4.25 -37.18 5.45
C VAL A 70 -5.10 -37.41 6.72
N PRO A 71 -6.42 -37.68 6.64
CA PRO A 71 -7.23 -37.97 7.83
C PRO A 71 -6.79 -39.22 8.62
N ASP A 72 -6.16 -40.20 7.95
CA ASP A 72 -5.68 -41.44 8.59
C ASP A 72 -4.40 -41.20 9.37
N MET A 73 -3.60 -40.19 8.98
CA MET A 73 -2.36 -39.81 9.66
C MET A 73 -2.60 -39.11 11.01
N ILE A 74 -3.79 -38.53 11.21
CA ILE A 74 -4.16 -37.87 12.47
C ILE A 74 -4.66 -38.92 13.46
N VAL A 75 -3.77 -39.40 14.34
CA VAL A 75 -4.13 -40.36 15.41
C VAL A 75 -4.71 -39.60 16.60
N TYR A 76 -6.03 -39.67 16.78
CA TYR A 76 -6.72 -39.15 17.97
C TYR A 76 -6.36 -40.01 19.18
N ARG A 77 -5.64 -39.44 20.18
CA ARG A 77 -5.24 -40.12 21.42
C ARG A 77 -6.09 -39.73 22.65
N GLY A 78 -7.33 -39.29 22.43
CA GLY A 78 -8.26 -38.88 23.50
C GLY A 78 -9.40 -39.90 23.73
N ALA A 79 -9.97 -39.93 24.93
CA ALA A 79 -11.17 -40.72 25.24
C ALA A 79 -12.40 -40.07 24.59
N VAL A 80 -12.77 -40.54 23.39
CA VAL A 80 -13.93 -40.04 22.65
C VAL A 80 -15.19 -40.83 23.04
N PRO A 81 -16.37 -40.19 23.20
CA PRO A 81 -17.64 -40.85 23.47
C PRO A 81 -17.95 -41.97 22.45
N GLN A 82 -18.63 -43.05 22.87
CA GLN A 82 -18.94 -44.23 22.01
C GLN A 82 -19.60 -43.91 20.66
N VAL A 83 -20.32 -42.78 20.55
CA VAL A 83 -20.92 -42.29 19.29
C VAL A 83 -19.87 -41.91 18.24
N LEU A 84 -18.69 -41.44 18.66
CA LEU A 84 -17.57 -41.11 17.77
C LEU A 84 -16.79 -42.35 17.28
N TYR A 85 -16.89 -43.49 17.97
CA TYR A 85 -16.30 -44.75 17.51
C TYR A 85 -17.02 -45.29 16.26
N ALA A 86 -18.35 -45.15 16.17
CA ALA A 86 -19.12 -45.52 14.99
C ALA A 86 -18.86 -44.60 13.77
N LEU A 87 -18.36 -43.39 14.00
CA LEU A 87 -17.96 -42.44 12.96
C LEU A 87 -16.51 -42.67 12.48
N ASN A 88 -15.76 -43.56 13.14
CA ASN A 88 -14.36 -43.86 12.79
C ASN A 88 -14.25 -44.53 11.41
N ASP A 89 -15.23 -45.35 11.02
CA ASP A 89 -15.29 -45.97 9.68
C ASP A 89 -15.52 -44.92 8.57
N TYR A 90 -16.14 -43.79 8.91
CA TYR A 90 -16.39 -42.66 8.01
C TYR A 90 -15.36 -41.52 8.17
N LYS A 91 -14.32 -41.71 8.99
CA LYS A 91 -13.32 -40.69 9.32
C LYS A 91 -12.63 -40.12 8.07
N MET A 92 -12.30 -40.99 7.11
CA MET A 92 -11.67 -40.58 5.85
C MET A 92 -12.59 -39.68 5.03
N LEU A 93 -13.88 -40.01 4.95
CA LEU A 93 -14.87 -39.27 4.17
C LEU A 93 -15.23 -37.95 4.86
N LEU A 94 -15.54 -37.99 6.16
CA LEU A 94 -15.87 -36.80 6.95
C LEU A 94 -14.69 -35.83 7.06
N GLY A 95 -13.46 -36.34 7.25
CA GLY A 95 -12.25 -35.52 7.32
C GLY A 95 -11.94 -34.84 5.98
N THR A 96 -12.10 -35.55 4.87
CA THR A 96 -11.90 -34.98 3.53
C THR A 96 -12.95 -33.90 3.23
N VAL A 97 -14.23 -34.17 3.54
CA VAL A 97 -15.32 -33.19 3.36
C VAL A 97 -15.15 -31.95 4.24
N ALA A 98 -14.70 -32.12 5.48
CA ALA A 98 -14.41 -30.98 6.35
C ALA A 98 -13.27 -30.13 5.80
N ILE A 99 -12.16 -30.74 5.36
CA ILE A 99 -11.01 -30.04 4.79
C ILE A 99 -11.40 -29.34 3.48
N THR A 100 -12.21 -29.95 2.61
CA THR A 100 -12.67 -29.31 1.37
C THR A 100 -13.50 -28.07 1.65
N ILE A 101 -14.48 -28.15 2.57
CA ILE A 101 -15.32 -27.00 2.95
C ILE A 101 -14.47 -25.89 3.57
N ILE A 102 -13.56 -26.24 4.48
CA ILE A 102 -12.64 -25.28 5.12
C ILE A 102 -11.77 -24.60 4.06
N SER A 103 -11.19 -25.36 3.13
CA SER A 103 -10.36 -24.80 2.07
C SER A 103 -11.16 -23.87 1.14
N LEU A 104 -12.41 -24.19 0.81
CA LEU A 104 -13.29 -23.31 0.03
C LEU A 104 -13.44 -21.96 0.72
N LEU A 105 -13.74 -21.98 2.02
CA LEU A 105 -13.97 -20.76 2.81
C LEU A 105 -12.69 -19.94 2.96
N ILE A 106 -11.54 -20.58 3.23
CA ILE A 106 -10.26 -19.90 3.41
C ILE A 106 -9.79 -19.26 2.10
N PHE A 107 -9.68 -20.04 1.03
CA PHE A 107 -9.14 -19.54 -0.24
C PHE A 107 -10.11 -18.60 -0.95
N GLY A 108 -11.42 -18.88 -0.90
CA GLY A 108 -12.44 -17.97 -1.40
C GLY A 108 -12.47 -16.66 -0.61
N GLY A 109 -12.48 -16.74 0.72
CA GLY A 109 -12.45 -15.57 1.60
C GLY A 109 -11.18 -14.72 1.42
N LEU A 110 -10.01 -15.36 1.35
CA LEU A 110 -8.73 -14.69 1.15
C LEU A 110 -8.67 -14.00 -0.21
N THR A 111 -9.15 -14.65 -1.28
CA THR A 111 -9.24 -14.05 -2.61
C THR A 111 -10.12 -12.80 -2.57
N TYR A 112 -11.31 -12.90 -1.98
CA TYR A 112 -12.22 -11.76 -1.85
C TYR A 112 -11.58 -10.59 -1.06
N LEU A 113 -10.87 -10.91 0.02
CA LEU A 113 -10.17 -9.92 0.83
C LEU A 113 -9.04 -9.22 0.05
N ILE A 114 -8.26 -9.95 -0.75
CA ILE A 114 -7.25 -9.36 -1.63
C ILE A 114 -7.90 -8.37 -2.59
N PHE A 115 -9.03 -8.73 -3.23
CA PHE A 115 -9.73 -7.82 -4.13
C PHE A 115 -10.25 -6.57 -3.43
N LEU A 116 -10.66 -6.65 -2.16
CA LEU A 116 -11.08 -5.48 -1.38
C LEU A 116 -9.90 -4.56 -1.02
N LEU A 117 -8.74 -5.11 -0.69
CA LEU A 117 -7.58 -4.32 -0.27
C LEU A 117 -6.77 -3.75 -1.44
N TYR A 118 -6.75 -4.43 -2.58
CA TYR A 118 -5.91 -4.07 -3.72
C TYR A 118 -6.11 -2.62 -4.21
N PRO A 119 -7.34 -2.09 -4.38
CA PRO A 119 -7.55 -0.71 -4.79
C PRO A 119 -6.98 0.29 -3.78
N GLY A 120 -7.11 0.01 -2.49
CA GLY A 120 -6.59 0.85 -1.43
C GLY A 120 -5.06 0.92 -1.44
N ILE A 121 -4.38 -0.22 -1.66
CA ILE A 121 -2.92 -0.26 -1.80
C ILE A 121 -2.47 0.57 -3.01
N LYS A 122 -3.13 0.38 -4.16
CA LYS A 122 -2.80 1.12 -5.39
C LYS A 122 -3.09 2.61 -5.27
N ALA A 123 -4.19 2.99 -4.63
CA ALA A 123 -4.50 4.39 -4.34
C ALA A 123 -3.48 5.01 -3.38
N GLY A 124 -3.02 4.25 -2.37
CA GLY A 124 -1.97 4.65 -1.44
C GLY A 124 -0.61 4.88 -2.11
N GLU A 125 -0.21 3.97 -3.01
CA GLU A 125 1.01 4.13 -3.82
C GLU A 125 0.95 5.40 -4.68
N ARG A 126 -0.17 5.60 -5.40
CA ARG A 126 -0.40 6.83 -6.18
C ARG A 126 -0.38 8.07 -5.30
N ARG A 127 -1.03 8.04 -4.13
CA ARG A 127 -1.00 9.16 -3.17
C ARG A 127 0.44 9.52 -2.80
N ARG A 128 1.26 8.54 -2.43
CA ARG A 128 2.67 8.73 -2.06
C ARG A 128 3.46 9.37 -3.21
N ASN A 129 3.29 8.85 -4.42
CA ASN A 129 3.98 9.35 -5.61
C ASN A 129 3.52 10.77 -5.97
N ILE A 130 2.22 11.08 -5.86
CA ILE A 130 1.70 12.44 -6.06
C ILE A 130 2.31 13.38 -5.03
N ASP A 131 2.25 13.04 -3.74
CA ASP A 131 2.74 13.89 -2.65
C ASP A 131 4.26 14.18 -2.79
N ALA A 132 5.04 13.21 -3.27
CA ALA A 132 6.47 13.37 -3.53
C ALA A 132 6.76 14.34 -4.69
N THR A 133 6.00 14.26 -5.79
CA THR A 133 6.23 15.10 -6.99
C THR A 133 5.53 16.47 -6.93
N LEU A 134 4.55 16.62 -6.04
CA LEU A 134 3.67 17.79 -5.98
C LEU A 134 4.39 19.13 -5.76
N PRO A 135 5.37 19.28 -4.83
CA PRO A 135 6.05 20.56 -4.62
C PRO A 135 6.76 21.04 -5.90
N TYR A 136 7.37 20.13 -6.65
CA TYR A 136 8.06 20.43 -7.90
C TYR A 136 7.08 20.80 -9.01
N ALA A 137 5.96 20.09 -9.11
CA ALA A 137 4.90 20.39 -10.08
C ALA A 137 4.27 21.77 -9.83
N ILE A 138 4.02 22.15 -8.57
CA ILE A 138 3.44 23.46 -8.25
C ILE A 138 4.44 24.59 -8.52
N ASN A 139 5.73 24.38 -8.27
CA ASN A 139 6.77 25.33 -8.68
C ASN A 139 6.77 25.57 -10.19
N TYR A 140 6.61 24.51 -10.99
CA TYR A 140 6.47 24.62 -12.44
C TYR A 140 5.23 25.41 -12.86
N VAL A 141 4.06 25.07 -12.29
CA VAL A 141 2.80 25.80 -12.54
C VAL A 141 2.94 27.27 -12.19
N THR A 142 3.61 27.59 -11.09
CA THR A 142 3.85 28.96 -10.64
C THR A 142 4.75 29.73 -11.60
N ALA A 143 5.84 29.10 -12.08
CA ALA A 143 6.75 29.72 -13.04
C ALA A 143 6.04 30.03 -14.36
N MET A 144 5.25 29.08 -14.88
CA MET A 144 4.49 29.25 -16.12
C MET A 144 3.37 30.29 -15.98
N SER A 145 2.62 30.27 -14.87
CA SER A 145 1.59 31.26 -14.58
C SER A 145 2.16 32.67 -14.39
N SER A 146 3.36 32.77 -13.77
CA SER A 146 4.07 34.05 -13.62
C SER A 146 4.60 34.60 -14.95
N ALA A 147 4.86 33.73 -15.93
CA ALA A 147 5.22 34.10 -17.29
C ALA A 147 4.00 34.54 -18.14
N GLY A 148 2.79 34.58 -17.57
CA GLY A 148 1.58 35.00 -18.24
C GLY A 148 0.90 33.90 -19.06
N ILE A 149 1.31 32.64 -18.92
CA ILE A 149 0.64 31.51 -19.56
C ILE A 149 -0.72 31.29 -18.90
N THR A 150 -1.75 31.04 -19.71
CA THR A 150 -3.12 30.85 -19.22
C THR A 150 -3.23 29.56 -18.40
N PRO A 151 -4.07 29.51 -17.35
CA PRO A 151 -4.14 28.36 -16.45
C PRO A 151 -4.42 27.02 -17.15
N ASP A 152 -5.29 27.02 -18.17
CA ASP A 152 -5.60 25.83 -18.97
C ASP A 152 -4.34 25.29 -19.69
N GLU A 153 -3.56 26.19 -20.30
CA GLU A 153 -2.32 25.83 -20.98
C GLU A 153 -1.24 25.39 -19.98
N VAL A 154 -1.17 26.01 -18.79
CA VAL A 154 -0.22 25.60 -17.75
C VAL A 154 -0.45 24.14 -17.32
N PHE A 155 -1.70 23.74 -17.08
CA PHE A 155 -2.02 22.35 -16.73
C PHE A 155 -1.78 21.38 -17.90
N ARG A 156 -2.01 21.81 -19.15
CA ARG A 156 -1.71 21.02 -20.34
C ARG A 156 -0.20 20.79 -20.50
N LEU A 157 0.62 21.84 -20.35
CA LEU A 157 2.08 21.72 -20.39
C LEU A 157 2.62 20.85 -19.25
N LEU A 158 2.08 20.99 -18.02
CA LEU A 158 2.43 20.13 -16.90
C LEU A 158 2.10 18.65 -17.21
N GLY A 159 0.94 18.39 -17.81
CA GLY A 159 0.50 17.03 -18.17
C GLY A 159 1.30 16.36 -19.30
N GLN A 160 2.03 17.14 -20.09
CA GLN A 160 2.93 16.65 -21.12
C GLN A 160 4.32 16.29 -20.57
N SER A 161 4.74 16.93 -19.48
CA SER A 161 6.04 16.67 -18.87
C SER A 161 6.05 15.36 -18.06
N THR A 162 6.93 14.43 -18.41
CA THR A 162 7.11 13.18 -17.65
C THR A 162 7.95 13.37 -16.38
N ILE A 163 8.60 14.52 -16.22
CA ILE A 163 9.52 14.80 -15.10
C ILE A 163 8.79 14.88 -13.76
N TYR A 164 7.52 15.31 -13.77
CA TYR A 164 6.72 15.52 -12.55
C TYR A 164 5.85 14.32 -12.18
N GLY A 165 6.16 13.12 -12.70
CA GLY A 165 5.57 11.84 -12.29
C GLY A 165 4.04 11.84 -12.22
N GLU A 166 3.49 11.38 -11.09
CA GLU A 166 2.04 11.27 -10.91
C GLU A 166 1.33 12.63 -10.81
N SER A 167 2.01 13.71 -10.40
CA SER A 167 1.42 15.05 -10.46
C SER A 167 1.16 15.51 -11.90
N ALA A 168 2.05 15.17 -12.84
CA ALA A 168 1.80 15.40 -14.27
C ALA A 168 0.63 14.54 -14.78
N ILE A 169 0.47 13.32 -14.28
CA ILE A 169 -0.67 12.46 -14.65
C ILE A 169 -1.99 13.10 -14.20
N GLU A 170 -2.08 13.64 -12.99
CA GLU A 170 -3.27 14.39 -12.54
C GLU A 170 -3.51 15.66 -13.38
N ALA A 171 -2.46 16.38 -13.79
CA ALA A 171 -2.57 17.51 -14.71
C ALA A 171 -3.04 17.09 -16.12
N ARG A 172 -2.62 15.91 -16.59
CA ARG A 172 -3.11 15.29 -17.82
C ARG A 172 -4.59 14.94 -17.72
N TYR A 173 -5.07 14.49 -16.56
CA TYR A 173 -6.50 14.30 -16.35
C TYR A 173 -7.25 15.63 -16.46
N ILE A 174 -6.73 16.73 -15.92
CA ILE A 174 -7.35 18.06 -16.03
C ILE A 174 -7.46 18.49 -17.50
N SER A 175 -6.33 18.52 -18.22
CA SER A 175 -6.32 18.90 -19.64
C SER A 175 -7.16 17.97 -20.51
N ARG A 176 -7.25 16.68 -20.19
CA ARG A 176 -8.14 15.76 -20.91
C ARG A 176 -9.62 16.11 -20.74
N GLU A 177 -10.04 16.54 -19.54
CA GLU A 177 -11.42 16.97 -19.29
C GLU A 177 -11.77 18.24 -20.09
N THR A 178 -10.82 19.15 -20.29
CA THR A 178 -11.03 20.36 -21.09
C THR A 178 -10.95 20.07 -22.59
N ASP A 179 -9.89 19.41 -23.05
CA ASP A 179 -9.60 19.16 -24.48
C ASP A 179 -10.57 18.20 -25.14
N PHE A 180 -10.90 17.07 -24.48
CA PHE A 180 -11.70 16.00 -25.10
C PHE A 180 -13.19 16.09 -24.74
N PHE A 181 -13.50 16.52 -23.52
CA PHE A 181 -14.89 16.58 -23.03
C PHE A 181 -15.48 17.98 -23.09
N GLY A 182 -14.69 19.00 -23.48
CA GLY A 182 -15.16 20.37 -23.62
C GLY A 182 -15.63 21.01 -22.32
N LYS A 183 -15.19 20.50 -21.16
CA LYS A 183 -15.55 21.04 -19.86
C LYS A 183 -14.78 22.34 -19.61
N ASP A 184 -15.39 23.24 -18.85
CA ASP A 184 -14.69 24.41 -18.35
C ASP A 184 -13.58 24.00 -17.36
N LEU A 185 -12.50 24.79 -17.29
CA LEU A 185 -11.37 24.53 -16.41
C LEU A 185 -11.82 24.42 -14.94
N LEU A 186 -12.79 25.22 -14.51
CA LEU A 186 -13.35 25.16 -13.15
C LEU A 186 -13.97 23.78 -12.88
N GLU A 187 -14.73 23.24 -13.83
CA GLU A 187 -15.36 21.93 -13.71
C GLU A 187 -14.34 20.79 -13.78
N ALA A 188 -13.34 20.91 -14.66
CA ALA A 188 -12.25 19.96 -14.78
C ALA A 188 -11.45 19.85 -13.47
N LEU A 189 -11.05 20.99 -12.88
CA LEU A 189 -10.34 21.04 -11.60
C LEU A 189 -11.19 20.45 -10.47
N ARG A 190 -12.49 20.77 -10.40
CA ARG A 190 -13.40 20.17 -9.42
C ARG A 190 -13.47 18.66 -9.56
N SER A 191 -13.66 18.15 -10.77
CA SER A 191 -13.77 16.72 -11.05
C SER A 191 -12.49 15.97 -10.65
N VAL A 192 -11.32 16.50 -11.01
CA VAL A 192 -10.03 15.89 -10.67
C VAL A 192 -9.75 15.97 -9.17
N SER A 193 -10.09 17.08 -8.51
CA SER A 193 -9.91 17.23 -7.05
C SER A 193 -10.72 16.22 -6.23
N GLN A 194 -11.88 15.78 -6.73
CA GLN A 194 -12.71 14.76 -6.07
C GLN A 194 -12.19 13.34 -6.30
N ALA A 195 -11.43 13.13 -7.38
CA ALA A 195 -10.92 11.82 -7.77
C ALA A 195 -9.50 11.55 -7.24
N THR A 196 -8.71 12.58 -6.91
CA THR A 196 -7.32 12.39 -6.47
C THR A 196 -7.24 11.76 -5.07
N PRO A 197 -6.36 10.77 -4.83
CA PRO A 197 -6.16 10.15 -3.53
C PRO A 197 -5.27 11.00 -2.59
N SER A 198 -4.57 12.02 -3.11
CA SER A 198 -3.71 12.91 -2.31
C SER A 198 -4.50 14.08 -1.74
N GLU A 199 -4.44 14.23 -0.43
CA GLU A 199 -5.03 15.36 0.30
C GLU A 199 -4.41 16.71 -0.12
N ARG A 200 -3.08 16.75 -0.30
CA ARG A 200 -2.35 17.97 -0.69
C ARG A 200 -2.70 18.38 -2.11
N MET A 201 -2.74 17.43 -3.04
CA MET A 201 -3.19 17.71 -4.41
C MET A 201 -4.65 18.16 -4.41
N ARG A 202 -5.51 17.52 -3.62
CA ARG A 202 -6.92 17.92 -3.50
C ARG A 202 -7.07 19.35 -3.00
N GLU A 203 -6.35 19.70 -1.94
CA GLU A 203 -6.34 21.06 -1.38
C GLU A 203 -5.84 22.09 -2.40
N PHE A 204 -4.76 21.77 -3.11
CA PHE A 204 -4.21 22.63 -4.17
C PHE A 204 -5.22 22.89 -5.30
N LEU A 205 -5.86 21.83 -5.81
CA LEU A 205 -6.84 21.98 -6.89
C LEU A 205 -8.12 22.68 -6.41
N GLN A 206 -8.59 22.40 -5.19
CA GLN A 206 -9.76 23.08 -4.62
C GLN A 206 -9.50 24.56 -4.36
N GLY A 207 -8.31 24.93 -3.88
CA GLY A 207 -7.96 26.34 -3.71
C GLY A 207 -7.76 27.07 -5.05
N ALA A 208 -7.32 26.36 -6.10
CA ALA A 208 -7.32 26.89 -7.47
C ALA A 208 -8.75 27.18 -7.95
N VAL A 209 -9.68 26.24 -7.74
CA VAL A 209 -11.12 26.43 -8.03
C VAL A 209 -11.68 27.62 -7.26
N ALA A 210 -11.39 27.73 -5.96
CA ALA A 210 -11.85 28.84 -5.13
C ALA A 210 -11.32 30.19 -5.65
N SER A 211 -10.04 30.24 -6.02
CA SER A 211 -9.40 31.44 -6.57
C SER A 211 -10.05 31.89 -7.88
N ILE A 212 -10.27 30.96 -8.82
CA ILE A 212 -10.95 31.24 -10.09
C ILE A 212 -12.39 31.72 -9.84
N SER A 213 -13.15 31.04 -8.97
CA SER A 213 -14.55 31.37 -8.71
C SER A 213 -14.78 32.70 -7.99
N SER A 214 -13.79 33.15 -7.21
CA SER A 214 -13.83 34.44 -6.50
C SER A 214 -13.24 35.59 -7.31
N GLY A 215 -12.68 35.32 -8.50
CA GLY A 215 -11.96 36.30 -9.30
C GLY A 215 -10.64 36.75 -8.67
N SER A 216 -10.08 35.97 -7.75
CA SER A 216 -8.80 36.27 -7.12
C SER A 216 -7.63 35.97 -8.05
N ASN A 217 -6.43 36.48 -7.70
CA ASN A 217 -5.24 36.24 -8.49
C ASN A 217 -4.75 34.79 -8.33
N LEU A 218 -5.04 33.95 -9.32
CA LEU A 218 -4.64 32.55 -9.34
C LEU A 218 -3.10 32.35 -9.34
N THR A 219 -2.35 33.25 -9.99
CA THR A 219 -0.88 33.21 -9.99
C THR A 219 -0.33 33.41 -8.58
N GLU A 220 -0.92 34.31 -7.80
CA GLU A 220 -0.51 34.54 -6.42
C GLU A 220 -0.88 33.37 -5.51
N TYR A 221 -2.02 32.72 -5.76
CA TYR A 221 -2.38 31.46 -5.10
C TYR A 221 -1.35 30.35 -5.37
N PHE A 222 -0.98 30.15 -6.64
CA PHE A 222 0.04 29.17 -7.02
C PHE A 222 1.37 29.46 -6.34
N ARG A 223 1.81 30.73 -6.34
CA ARG A 223 3.04 31.16 -5.64
C ARG A 223 3.01 30.86 -4.15
N THR A 224 1.90 31.21 -3.50
CA THR A 224 1.71 30.96 -2.06
C THR A 224 1.79 29.47 -1.75
N LYS A 225 1.09 28.63 -2.54
CA LYS A 225 1.12 27.17 -2.35
C LYS A 225 2.45 26.53 -2.71
N ALA A 226 3.15 27.03 -3.73
CA ALA A 226 4.50 26.60 -4.07
C ALA A 226 5.46 26.80 -2.89
N HIS A 227 5.42 28.00 -2.28
CA HIS A 227 6.25 28.32 -1.14
C HIS A 227 5.87 27.47 0.08
N GLN A 228 4.57 27.35 0.38
CA GLN A 228 4.07 26.53 1.48
C GLN A 228 4.53 25.08 1.36
N TYR A 229 4.29 24.42 0.22
CA TYR A 229 4.61 23.00 0.06
C TYR A 229 6.10 22.73 -0.05
N THR A 230 6.88 23.68 -0.58
CA THR A 230 8.35 23.59 -0.57
C THR A 230 8.89 23.71 0.87
N LEU A 231 8.35 24.63 1.68
CA LEU A 231 8.73 24.77 3.08
C LEU A 231 8.38 23.51 3.89
N GLU A 232 7.16 22.99 3.72
CA GLU A 232 6.73 21.74 4.36
C GLU A 232 7.63 20.55 3.95
N ASN A 233 8.01 20.45 2.67
CA ASN A 233 8.90 19.41 2.19
C ASN A 233 10.31 19.52 2.81
N ASN A 234 10.87 20.74 2.86
CA ASN A 234 12.16 20.98 3.51
C ASN A 234 12.12 20.65 5.01
N GLN A 235 11.02 20.98 5.69
CA GLN A 235 10.81 20.63 7.08
C GLN A 235 10.74 19.11 7.29
N GLN A 236 10.01 18.39 6.43
CA GLN A 236 9.94 16.93 6.46
C GLN A 236 11.33 16.29 6.25
N GLN A 237 12.09 16.78 5.27
CA GLN A 237 13.46 16.31 5.02
C GLN A 237 14.37 16.60 6.22
N LYS A 238 14.27 17.78 6.83
CA LYS A 238 15.05 18.12 8.02
C LYS A 238 14.73 17.20 9.18
N THR A 239 13.44 16.99 9.48
CA THR A 239 13.00 16.07 10.54
C THR A 239 13.44 14.63 10.27
N PHE A 240 13.43 14.20 9.01
CA PHE A 240 13.94 12.90 8.61
C PHE A 240 15.45 12.78 8.89
N LEU A 241 16.26 13.79 8.51
CA LEU A 241 17.70 13.83 8.80
C LEU A 241 18.00 13.89 10.30
N GLU A 242 17.24 14.64 11.08
CA GLU A 242 17.35 14.67 12.55
C GLU A 242 17.08 13.29 13.16
N THR A 243 16.06 12.59 12.65
CA THR A 243 15.72 11.23 13.10
C THR A 243 16.82 10.24 12.73
N LEU A 244 17.36 10.30 11.50
CA LEU A 244 18.52 9.50 11.09
C LEU A 244 19.75 9.80 11.97
N GLY A 245 19.98 11.07 12.30
CA GLY A 245 21.06 11.49 13.20
C GLY A 245 20.94 10.87 14.58
N LEU A 246 19.75 10.92 15.20
CA LEU A 246 19.48 10.33 16.50
C LEU A 246 19.66 8.80 16.51
N ILE A 247 19.22 8.14 15.44
CA ILE A 247 19.40 6.69 15.24
C ILE A 247 20.89 6.35 15.10
N ALA A 248 21.64 7.14 14.31
CA ALA A 248 23.08 6.97 14.14
C ALA A 248 23.86 7.21 15.44
N GLU A 249 23.50 8.23 16.22
CA GLU A 249 24.07 8.49 17.53
C GLU A 249 23.82 7.32 18.49
N SER A 250 22.58 6.81 18.52
CA SER A 250 22.22 5.65 19.33
C SER A 250 23.02 4.40 18.94
N TYR A 251 23.29 4.21 17.64
CA TYR A 251 24.15 3.11 17.17
C TYR A 251 25.60 3.26 17.62
N VAL A 252 26.20 4.44 17.46
CA VAL A 252 27.59 4.67 17.86
C VAL A 252 27.75 4.52 19.38
N THR A 253 26.80 5.03 20.16
CA THR A 253 26.87 4.99 21.63
C THR A 253 26.53 3.61 22.20
N ALA A 254 25.36 3.05 21.89
CA ALA A 254 24.92 1.80 22.48
C ALA A 254 25.59 0.58 21.82
N MET A 255 25.64 0.54 20.48
CA MET A 255 26.14 -0.62 19.76
C MET A 255 27.65 -0.57 19.62
N VAL A 256 28.26 0.53 19.17
CA VAL A 256 29.73 0.54 18.99
C VAL A 256 30.46 0.69 20.33
N ALA A 257 30.21 1.77 21.08
CA ALA A 257 30.93 2.00 22.34
C ALA A 257 30.56 0.97 23.43
N GLY A 258 29.28 0.62 23.56
CA GLY A 258 28.83 -0.43 24.49
C GLY A 258 29.47 -1.79 24.20
N MET A 259 29.53 -2.20 22.93
CA MET A 259 30.18 -3.47 22.57
C MET A 259 31.69 -3.42 22.74
N LEU A 260 32.35 -2.31 22.40
CA LEU A 260 33.78 -2.14 22.67
C LEU A 260 34.09 -2.24 24.17
N PHE A 261 33.27 -1.64 25.02
CA PHE A 261 33.40 -1.76 26.47
C PHE A 261 33.28 -3.22 26.94
N LEU A 262 32.27 -3.96 26.44
CA LEU A 262 32.10 -5.38 26.75
C LEU A 262 33.28 -6.23 26.25
N ILE A 263 33.80 -5.95 25.05
CA ILE A 263 34.99 -6.63 24.50
C ILE A 263 36.19 -6.39 25.40
N ILE A 264 36.47 -5.14 25.78
CA ILE A 264 37.62 -4.80 26.64
C ILE A 264 37.47 -5.45 28.01
N LEU A 265 36.31 -5.31 28.66
CA LEU A 265 36.04 -5.89 29.98
C LEU A 265 36.23 -7.42 29.95
N GLN A 266 35.64 -8.09 28.97
CA GLN A 266 35.76 -9.54 28.85
C GLN A 266 37.20 -9.97 28.55
N SER A 267 37.91 -9.23 27.69
CA SER A 267 39.30 -9.52 27.37
C SER A 267 40.20 -9.44 28.61
N VAL A 268 40.01 -8.40 29.44
CA VAL A 268 40.76 -8.24 30.70
C VAL A 268 40.39 -9.35 31.69
N MET A 269 39.12 -9.71 31.83
CA MET A 269 38.67 -10.79 32.70
C MET A 269 39.26 -12.15 32.30
N THR A 270 39.26 -12.49 31.01
CA THR A 270 39.87 -13.73 30.51
C THR A 270 41.36 -13.81 30.87
N ILE A 271 42.09 -12.69 30.76
CA ILE A 271 43.51 -12.62 31.14
C ILE A 271 43.71 -12.76 32.65
N LEU A 272 42.91 -12.05 33.46
CA LEU A 272 43.06 -12.03 34.93
C LEU A 272 42.60 -13.32 35.59
N SER A 273 41.50 -13.91 35.12
CA SER A 273 40.94 -15.14 35.65
C SER A 273 41.71 -16.39 35.20
N GLY A 274 42.62 -16.26 34.22
CA GLY A 274 43.33 -17.39 33.63
C GLY A 274 42.41 -18.39 32.92
N ASP A 275 41.17 -17.98 32.63
CA ASP A 275 40.19 -18.81 31.94
C ASP A 275 40.62 -18.96 30.48
N SER A 276 40.73 -20.20 30.02
CA SER A 276 41.22 -20.52 28.67
C SER A 276 40.10 -20.54 27.63
N ASN A 277 38.84 -20.41 28.05
CA ASN A 277 37.69 -20.46 27.14
C ASN A 277 36.98 -19.10 27.04
N PRO A 278 37.32 -18.24 26.07
CA PRO A 278 36.69 -16.94 25.86
C PRO A 278 35.32 -17.06 25.16
N PHE A 279 34.46 -17.99 25.61
CA PHE A 279 33.16 -18.27 24.99
C PHE A 279 32.26 -17.02 24.88
N PHE A 280 32.21 -16.19 25.93
CA PHE A 280 31.43 -14.96 25.93
C PHE A 280 31.94 -13.92 24.91
N LEU A 281 33.27 -13.83 24.71
CA LEU A 281 33.87 -12.97 23.70
C LEU A 281 33.48 -13.41 22.29
N TYR A 282 33.45 -14.72 22.03
CA TYR A 282 32.98 -15.26 20.75
C TYR A 282 31.51 -14.95 20.49
N ILE A 283 30.63 -15.04 21.51
CA ILE A 283 29.23 -14.63 21.36
C ILE A 283 29.12 -13.15 20.99
N ILE A 284 29.85 -12.28 21.68
CA ILE A 284 29.84 -10.84 21.40
C ILE A 284 30.24 -10.56 19.95
N ILE A 285 31.38 -11.09 19.51
CA ILE A 285 31.97 -10.79 18.19
C ILE A 285 31.20 -11.47 17.06
N TYR A 286 30.87 -12.76 17.18
CA TYR A 286 30.29 -13.54 16.09
C TYR A 286 28.76 -13.56 16.07
N LEU A 287 28.10 -13.19 17.17
CA LEU A 287 26.64 -13.16 17.23
C LEU A 287 26.10 -11.76 17.45
N ILE A 288 26.46 -11.10 18.55
CA ILE A 288 25.80 -9.85 18.97
C ILE A 288 26.14 -8.70 18.00
N VAL A 289 27.42 -8.48 17.68
CA VAL A 289 27.83 -7.43 16.74
C VAL A 289 27.14 -7.59 15.38
N PRO A 290 27.26 -8.72 14.65
CA PRO A 290 26.67 -8.86 13.33
C PRO A 290 25.14 -8.81 13.37
N PHE A 291 24.51 -9.39 14.40
CA PHE A 291 23.06 -9.34 14.54
C PHE A 291 22.55 -7.92 14.78
N GLY A 292 23.18 -7.17 15.69
CA GLY A 292 22.79 -5.79 15.96
C GLY A 292 23.08 -4.85 14.80
N SER A 293 24.19 -5.04 14.07
CA SER A 293 24.45 -4.30 12.83
C SER A 293 23.42 -4.62 11.74
N MET A 294 23.03 -5.88 11.57
CA MET A 294 21.99 -6.26 10.61
C MET A 294 20.62 -5.66 10.98
N MET A 295 20.25 -5.73 12.26
CA MET A 295 19.02 -5.11 12.77
C MET A 295 19.00 -3.61 12.52
N PHE A 296 20.12 -2.93 12.70
CA PHE A 296 20.27 -1.51 12.43
C PHE A 296 20.10 -1.17 10.94
N VAL A 297 20.71 -1.96 10.04
CA VAL A 297 20.56 -1.77 8.59
C VAL A 297 19.10 -1.92 8.17
N ILE A 298 18.40 -2.92 8.69
CA ILE A 298 16.97 -3.14 8.41
C ILE A 298 16.13 -1.95 8.90
N LEU A 299 16.44 -1.43 10.10
CA LEU A 299 15.75 -0.27 10.67
C LEU A 299 15.90 0.96 9.77
N ILE A 300 17.13 1.30 9.35
CA ILE A 300 17.37 2.42 8.42
C ILE A 300 16.66 2.18 7.09
N SER A 301 16.76 0.98 6.53
CA SER A 301 16.13 0.66 5.25
C SER A 301 14.61 0.78 5.30
N SER A 302 13.98 0.46 6.44
CA SER A 302 12.52 0.56 6.60
C SER A 302 12.03 2.02 6.73
N MET A 303 12.89 2.91 7.20
CA MET A 303 12.57 4.31 7.45
C MET A 303 12.91 5.22 6.28
N THR A 304 13.84 4.81 5.41
CA THR A 304 14.25 5.59 4.25
C THR A 304 13.09 5.66 3.25
N PRO A 305 12.52 6.85 2.96
CA PRO A 305 11.48 6.97 1.96
C PRO A 305 12.05 6.59 0.60
N GLU A 306 11.40 5.66 -0.10
CA GLU A 306 11.67 5.39 -1.50
C GLU A 306 11.35 6.67 -2.30
N VAL A 307 12.39 7.30 -2.84
CA VAL A 307 12.31 8.38 -3.84
C VAL A 307 12.18 7.79 -5.23
#